data_AF-A0A7C0X7U8-F1
#
_entry.id   AF-A0A7C0X7U8-F1
#
_cell.length_a   1.000
_cell.length_b   1.000
_cell.length_c   1.000
_cell.angle_alpha   90.00
_cell.angle_beta   90.00
_cell.angle_gamma   90.00
#
_symmetry.space_group_name_H-M   'P 1'
#
loop_
_entity.id
_entity.type
_entity.pdbx_description
1 polymer ?
#
loop_
_entity_poly.entity_id
_entity_poly.type
_entity_poly.pdbx_seq_one_letter_code
_entity_poly.pdbx_strand_id
1 'polypeptide(L)'
;MIYIMMVLLIAIILFSTLNILNTFSSPKEDLKGIDTPSLDDFHEEKDSDGDGVPDSEDDFPFDPSEFRDSDGDGIGDNSDDFPFDPSEFRDSDGDGIGDNSDMNPLANLSITVEIEKFKVTSRVDWFKRAQIYFEIWINGERKQVFPSNGDYWRTRVGREEVINQVFTHDIPDDTKERYTVVEIKMYDHDIIGGDDPINIGGDNGDLVLRFDNKKNTFVGEVRGVSIGSQATLWYRVSHSEEVNPPEKYLSRVYRWVFENETYMVQLDIPMSKYEWCLNSKITREPQKLGENVMRSFVTYNDRVIDILASRIDELAMEKGFTDGGYIDFFLSFVQQTIAYVDDNSSKGSLEYWRYPIETLVEQEGDCEDTAVLFASLMKNRGFNVVLLFYVLENNTGHLAVGVDIDGLKGDYVEYNGEYFFYCETTSVGYHVGEKPSSIPDEPEKVIEI
;
A
#
# COMPACT_ATOMS: atom_id res chain seq x y z
N MET A 1 62.93 -5.06 -22.42
CA MET A 1 62.62 -4.44 -23.73
C MET A 1 61.12 -4.18 -23.95
N ILE A 2 60.23 -4.45 -22.98
CA ILE A 2 58.78 -4.16 -23.09
C ILE A 2 58.41 -2.92 -22.25
N TYR A 3 59.16 -2.60 -21.18
CA TYR A 3 58.91 -1.43 -20.34
C TYR A 3 59.30 -0.08 -20.98
N ILE A 4 60.19 -0.07 -21.98
CA ILE A 4 60.60 1.17 -22.68
C ILE A 4 59.61 1.54 -23.81
N MET A 5 58.83 0.58 -24.33
CA MET A 5 57.80 0.86 -25.35
C MET A 5 56.51 1.44 -24.77
N MET A 6 56.18 1.15 -23.50
CA MET A 6 54.93 1.61 -22.88
C MET A 6 54.99 3.07 -22.41
N VAL A 7 56.17 3.55 -22.01
CA VAL A 7 56.39 4.96 -21.63
C VAL A 7 56.43 5.89 -22.85
N LEU A 8 56.84 5.38 -24.01
CA LEU A 8 56.88 6.16 -25.26
C LEU A 8 55.47 6.38 -25.86
N LEU A 9 54.52 5.47 -25.62
CA LEU A 9 53.16 5.58 -26.17
C LEU A 9 52.29 6.60 -25.39
N ILE A 10 52.51 6.74 -24.08
CA ILE A 10 51.80 7.73 -23.24
C ILE A 10 52.34 9.15 -23.49
N ALA A 11 53.63 9.30 -23.80
CA ALA A 11 54.22 10.61 -24.13
C ALA A 11 53.78 11.15 -25.51
N ILE A 12 53.41 10.28 -26.46
CA ILE A 12 52.95 10.69 -27.80
C ILE A 12 51.47 11.14 -27.79
N ILE A 13 50.64 10.60 -26.89
CA ILE A 13 49.23 10.99 -26.76
C ILE A 13 49.07 12.30 -25.97
N LEU A 14 49.98 12.63 -25.04
CA LEU A 14 49.98 13.94 -24.37
C LEU A 14 50.57 15.08 -25.22
N PHE A 15 51.31 14.78 -26.30
CA PHE A 15 51.89 15.81 -27.19
C PHE A 15 51.00 16.17 -28.38
N SER A 16 49.96 15.37 -28.69
CA SER A 16 49.01 15.63 -29.78
C SER A 16 47.78 16.45 -29.36
N THR A 17 47.48 16.59 -28.06
CA THR A 17 46.41 17.47 -27.56
C THR A 17 46.91 18.84 -27.12
N LEU A 18 48.22 19.02 -26.87
CA LEU A 18 48.80 20.31 -26.47
C LEU A 18 49.21 21.23 -27.65
N ASN A 19 49.16 20.74 -28.90
CA ASN A 19 49.58 21.51 -30.08
C ASN A 19 48.41 22.03 -30.96
N ILE A 20 47.16 21.90 -30.51
CA ILE A 20 46.00 22.54 -31.17
C ILE A 20 45.67 23.91 -30.53
N LEU A 21 46.32 24.28 -29.40
CA LEU A 21 46.10 25.58 -28.76
C LEU A 21 47.11 26.69 -29.13
N ASN A 22 47.94 26.50 -30.17
CA ASN A 22 49.01 27.47 -30.47
C ASN A 22 49.22 27.75 -31.96
N THR A 23 48.15 28.06 -32.70
CA THR A 23 48.26 28.86 -33.93
C THR A 23 46.91 29.45 -34.28
N PHE A 24 46.65 30.69 -33.87
CA PHE A 24 46.12 31.77 -34.72
C PHE A 24 46.09 33.04 -33.87
N SER A 25 47.14 33.85 -34.02
CA SER A 25 47.16 35.25 -33.61
C SER A 25 46.70 36.09 -34.80
N SER A 26 45.66 36.90 -34.62
CA SER A 26 45.37 38.15 -35.35
C SER A 26 43.94 38.63 -34.98
N PRO A 27 43.60 39.93 -35.10
CA PRO A 27 44.24 41.15 -34.62
C PRO A 27 43.33 41.89 -33.61
N LYS A 28 43.87 42.83 -32.84
CA LYS A 28 43.07 43.79 -32.07
C LYS A 28 42.33 44.73 -33.02
N GLU A 29 41.03 44.56 -33.20
CA GLU A 29 40.13 45.62 -33.65
C GLU A 29 38.88 45.68 -32.76
N ASP A 30 38.49 46.91 -32.44
CA ASP A 30 37.44 47.30 -31.52
C ASP A 30 36.05 46.76 -31.91
N LEU A 31 35.48 45.90 -31.06
CA LEU A 31 34.03 45.64 -31.03
C LEU A 31 33.51 45.92 -29.62
N LYS A 32 32.94 47.12 -29.47
CA LYS A 32 32.06 47.50 -28.36
C LYS A 32 30.77 46.67 -28.45
N GLY A 33 30.36 46.10 -27.33
CA GLY A 33 28.98 45.67 -27.08
C GLY A 33 28.67 44.22 -27.44
N ILE A 34 29.15 43.28 -26.62
CA ILE A 34 28.48 42.00 -26.40
C ILE A 34 28.56 41.78 -24.89
N ASP A 35 27.42 41.92 -24.21
CA ASP A 35 27.25 41.42 -22.85
C ASP A 35 27.52 39.91 -22.91
N THR A 36 28.67 39.52 -22.36
CA THR A 36 28.90 38.12 -22.01
C THR A 36 28.01 37.83 -20.79
N PRO A 37 27.14 36.81 -20.81
CA PRO A 37 26.48 36.39 -19.59
C PRO A 37 27.56 36.01 -18.60
N SER A 38 27.52 36.60 -17.40
CA SER A 38 28.34 36.20 -16.27
C SER A 38 28.13 34.71 -16.00
N LEU A 39 29.24 33.97 -15.90
CA LEU A 39 29.29 32.55 -15.56
C LEU A 39 29.03 32.28 -14.06
N ASP A 40 28.21 33.11 -13.40
CA ASP A 40 27.97 33.06 -11.94
C ASP A 40 26.46 33.02 -11.59
N ASP A 41 25.61 32.47 -12.44
CA ASP A 41 24.16 32.30 -12.13
C ASP A 41 23.61 30.92 -12.53
N PHE A 42 24.40 29.86 -12.30
CA PHE A 42 23.80 28.55 -12.07
C PHE A 42 23.52 28.47 -10.58
N HIS A 43 22.35 28.96 -10.17
CA HIS A 43 21.72 28.43 -8.98
C HIS A 43 21.51 26.92 -9.25
N GLU A 44 22.38 26.07 -8.70
CA GLU A 44 22.01 24.67 -8.49
C GLU A 44 20.78 24.71 -7.59
N GLU A 45 19.62 24.47 -8.17
CA GLU A 45 18.41 24.24 -7.41
C GLU A 45 18.66 23.00 -6.53
N LYS A 46 18.20 23.07 -5.28
CA LYS A 46 18.42 22.01 -4.32
C LYS A 46 17.74 20.75 -4.85
N ASP A 47 18.49 19.66 -4.90
CA ASP A 47 18.06 18.31 -5.29
C ASP A 47 18.49 17.40 -4.14
N SER A 48 17.54 17.05 -3.29
CA SER A 48 17.80 16.51 -1.97
C SER A 48 17.96 14.99 -1.94
N ASP A 49 17.54 14.28 -2.98
CA ASP A 49 17.75 12.84 -3.12
C ASP A 49 18.65 12.46 -4.31
N GLY A 50 18.92 13.39 -5.21
CA GLY A 50 19.85 13.23 -6.32
C GLY A 50 19.25 12.49 -7.51
N ASP A 51 17.93 12.48 -7.66
CA ASP A 51 17.23 11.82 -8.77
C ASP A 51 17.25 12.67 -10.07
N GLY A 52 17.59 13.95 -9.95
CA GLY A 52 17.71 14.91 -11.04
C GLY A 52 16.49 15.82 -11.24
N VAL A 53 15.47 15.74 -10.37
CA VAL A 53 14.36 16.69 -10.27
C VAL A 53 14.64 17.66 -9.11
N PRO A 54 14.60 18.98 -9.33
CA PRO A 54 14.78 19.93 -8.24
C PRO A 54 13.68 19.80 -7.18
N ASP A 55 14.02 19.98 -5.90
CA ASP A 55 13.09 19.93 -4.75
C ASP A 55 11.81 20.79 -4.95
N SER A 56 11.86 21.83 -5.79
CA SER A 56 10.72 22.71 -6.06
C SER A 56 9.74 22.19 -7.12
N GLU A 57 10.15 21.18 -7.89
CA GLU A 57 9.36 20.51 -8.94
C GLU A 57 9.14 19.01 -8.63
N ASP A 58 9.62 18.55 -7.47
CA ASP A 58 9.58 17.17 -7.02
C ASP A 58 8.50 17.01 -5.95
N ASP A 59 7.52 16.13 -6.20
CA ASP A 59 6.46 15.81 -5.23
C ASP A 59 6.99 14.94 -4.07
N PHE A 60 8.13 14.28 -4.26
CA PHE A 60 8.85 13.48 -3.25
C PHE A 60 10.35 13.85 -3.17
N PRO A 61 10.72 15.07 -2.73
CA PRO A 61 12.11 15.58 -2.75
C PRO A 61 13.17 14.75 -1.99
N PHE A 62 12.75 13.70 -1.30
CA PHE A 62 13.60 12.83 -0.50
C PHE A 62 13.40 11.35 -0.84
N ASP A 63 12.85 11.00 -2.00
CA ASP A 63 12.73 9.63 -2.47
C ASP A 63 13.26 9.53 -3.90
N PRO A 64 14.51 9.08 -4.11
CA PRO A 64 15.09 9.09 -5.45
C PRO A 64 14.48 8.05 -6.41
N SER A 65 13.44 7.34 -5.96
CA SER A 65 12.64 6.44 -6.78
C SER A 65 11.27 7.01 -7.17
N GLU A 66 10.88 8.19 -6.68
CA GLU A 66 9.60 8.85 -6.97
C GLU A 66 9.82 10.35 -7.14
N PHE A 67 9.16 10.97 -8.13
CA PHE A 67 9.27 12.42 -8.33
C PHE A 67 7.94 13.11 -8.64
N ARG A 68 6.87 12.34 -8.75
CA ARG A 68 5.56 12.81 -9.19
C ARG A 68 4.44 12.05 -8.48
N ASP A 69 3.43 12.79 -8.06
CA ASP A 69 2.14 12.29 -7.58
C ASP A 69 1.03 12.90 -8.45
N SER A 70 0.62 12.18 -9.49
CA SER A 70 -0.25 12.70 -10.54
C SER A 70 -1.70 12.95 -10.08
N ASP A 71 -2.17 12.31 -9.01
CA ASP A 71 -3.53 12.47 -8.50
C ASP A 71 -3.65 12.98 -7.07
N GLY A 72 -2.53 13.09 -6.36
CA GLY A 72 -2.43 13.73 -5.05
C GLY A 72 -2.83 12.82 -3.89
N ASP A 73 -2.75 11.50 -4.06
CA ASP A 73 -3.08 10.53 -3.01
C ASP A 73 -1.91 10.22 -2.05
N GLY A 74 -0.71 10.75 -2.35
CA GLY A 74 0.51 10.59 -1.58
C GLY A 74 1.35 9.35 -1.94
N ILE A 75 0.95 8.58 -2.95
CA ILE A 75 1.73 7.50 -3.55
C ILE A 75 2.37 8.00 -4.85
N GLY A 76 3.67 7.75 -5.02
CA GLY A 76 4.37 8.19 -6.24
C GLY A 76 3.97 7.36 -7.46
N ASP A 77 3.92 8.01 -8.62
CA ASP A 77 3.52 7.43 -9.91
C ASP A 77 4.25 6.11 -10.26
N ASN A 78 5.48 5.88 -9.76
CA ASN A 78 6.22 4.64 -10.05
C ASN A 78 5.77 3.46 -9.16
N SER A 79 5.20 3.72 -7.99
CA SER A 79 4.70 2.72 -7.03
C SER A 79 3.21 2.48 -7.14
N ASP A 80 2.48 3.45 -7.69
CA ASP A 80 1.03 3.44 -7.89
C ASP A 80 0.60 2.64 -9.14
N ASP A 81 -0.31 1.67 -8.98
CA ASP A 81 -0.91 0.93 -10.10
C ASP A 81 -1.96 1.77 -10.87
N PHE A 82 -2.52 2.81 -10.24
CA PHE A 82 -3.51 3.73 -10.78
C PHE A 82 -3.13 5.22 -10.59
N PRO A 83 -2.04 5.73 -11.21
CA PRO A 83 -1.53 7.10 -11.00
C PRO A 83 -2.46 8.29 -11.32
N PHE A 84 -3.71 8.04 -11.70
CA PHE A 84 -4.67 9.09 -12.06
C PHE A 84 -6.03 8.91 -11.36
N ASP A 85 -6.12 8.00 -10.39
CA ASP A 85 -7.31 7.75 -9.59
C ASP A 85 -6.96 7.81 -8.10
N PRO A 86 -7.21 8.96 -7.42
CA PRO A 86 -6.78 9.14 -6.04
C PRO A 86 -7.58 8.29 -5.03
N SER A 87 -8.42 7.38 -5.51
CA SER A 87 -9.17 6.42 -4.70
C SER A 87 -8.68 4.97 -4.86
N GLU A 88 -7.71 4.71 -5.74
CA GLU A 88 -7.13 3.40 -6.00
C GLU A 88 -5.63 3.55 -6.17
N PHE A 89 -4.84 2.68 -5.54
CA PHE A 89 -3.37 2.74 -5.68
C PHE A 89 -2.72 1.36 -5.93
N ARG A 90 -3.53 0.30 -5.90
CA ARG A 90 -3.07 -1.09 -5.91
C ARG A 90 -4.01 -2.00 -6.68
N ASP A 91 -3.43 -2.87 -7.49
CA ASP A 91 -4.08 -3.96 -8.23
C ASP A 91 -3.39 -5.29 -7.87
N SER A 92 -3.89 -5.94 -6.83
CA SER A 92 -3.22 -7.08 -6.20
C SER A 92 -3.21 -8.34 -7.07
N ASP A 93 -4.17 -8.51 -7.98
CA ASP A 93 -4.23 -9.67 -8.87
C ASP A 93 -3.96 -9.38 -10.35
N GLY A 94 -3.82 -8.10 -10.69
CA GLY A 94 -3.42 -7.63 -12.02
C GLY A 94 -4.56 -7.67 -13.04
N ASP A 95 -5.81 -7.63 -12.60
CA ASP A 95 -6.98 -7.64 -13.49
C ASP A 95 -7.39 -6.25 -14.01
N GLY A 96 -6.81 -5.18 -13.45
CA GLY A 96 -7.04 -3.81 -13.84
C GLY A 96 -8.16 -3.09 -13.06
N ILE A 97 -8.71 -3.70 -12.01
CA ILE A 97 -9.60 -3.07 -11.04
C ILE A 97 -8.87 -2.89 -9.70
N GLY A 98 -8.92 -1.69 -9.15
CA GLY A 98 -8.22 -1.39 -7.89
C GLY A 98 -8.80 -2.12 -6.68
N ASP A 99 -7.92 -2.47 -5.74
CA ASP A 99 -8.23 -3.24 -4.53
C ASP A 99 -9.37 -2.62 -3.69
N ASN A 100 -9.58 -1.29 -3.73
CA ASN A 100 -10.65 -0.65 -2.96
C ASN A 100 -12.03 -0.87 -3.61
N SER A 101 -12.07 -1.09 -4.91
CA SER A 101 -13.29 -1.30 -5.71
C SER A 101 -13.62 -2.77 -5.97
N ASP A 102 -12.63 -3.65 -5.88
CA ASP A 102 -12.74 -5.08 -6.16
C ASP A 102 -13.46 -5.86 -5.02
N MET A 103 -14.36 -6.76 -5.42
CA MET A 103 -15.03 -7.71 -4.53
C MET A 103 -14.07 -8.74 -3.92
N ASN A 104 -13.03 -9.13 -4.67
CA ASN A 104 -11.95 -9.99 -4.19
C ASN A 104 -10.58 -9.59 -4.78
N PRO A 105 -9.85 -8.69 -4.08
CA PRO A 105 -8.54 -8.17 -4.52
C PRO A 105 -7.46 -9.21 -4.83
N LEU A 106 -7.66 -10.48 -4.49
CA LEU A 106 -6.65 -11.51 -4.65
C LEU A 106 -6.99 -12.49 -5.79
N ALA A 107 -8.11 -12.34 -6.50
CA ALA A 107 -8.46 -13.24 -7.58
C ALA A 107 -9.41 -12.63 -8.60
N ASN A 108 -8.92 -12.47 -9.82
CA ASN A 108 -9.73 -12.30 -11.01
C ASN A 108 -10.75 -13.43 -11.09
N LEU A 109 -12.01 -13.12 -10.81
CA LEU A 109 -12.98 -14.13 -10.40
C LEU A 109 -13.45 -14.92 -11.62
N SER A 110 -13.22 -16.23 -11.61
CA SER A 110 -13.80 -17.12 -12.62
C SER A 110 -14.26 -18.43 -12.01
N ILE A 111 -15.28 -19.01 -12.62
CA ILE A 111 -15.80 -20.32 -12.27
C ILE A 111 -15.74 -21.25 -13.47
N THR A 112 -15.44 -22.51 -13.20
CA THR A 112 -15.46 -23.58 -14.20
C THR A 112 -16.39 -24.69 -13.74
N VAL A 113 -17.24 -25.14 -14.65
CA VAL A 113 -18.21 -26.21 -14.46
C VAL A 113 -17.89 -27.32 -15.46
N GLU A 114 -17.63 -28.51 -14.95
CA GLU A 114 -17.46 -29.73 -15.74
C GLU A 114 -18.65 -30.66 -15.50
N ILE A 115 -19.38 -30.97 -16.56
CA ILE A 115 -20.35 -32.08 -16.56
C ILE A 115 -19.59 -33.35 -16.95
N GLU A 116 -19.28 -34.18 -15.97
CA GLU A 116 -18.50 -35.41 -16.17
C GLU A 116 -19.36 -36.45 -16.92
N LYS A 117 -20.55 -36.75 -16.39
CA LYS A 117 -21.44 -37.78 -16.93
C LYS A 117 -22.89 -37.61 -16.46
N PHE A 118 -23.82 -38.27 -17.15
CA PHE A 118 -25.23 -38.32 -16.76
C PHE A 118 -25.85 -39.72 -16.94
N LYS A 119 -27.01 -39.93 -16.32
CA LYS A 119 -27.84 -41.13 -16.48
C LYS A 119 -29.31 -40.78 -16.39
N VAL A 120 -30.06 -41.05 -17.44
CA VAL A 120 -31.54 -40.98 -17.41
C VAL A 120 -32.09 -42.19 -16.68
N THR A 121 -32.92 -42.01 -15.66
CA THR A 121 -33.42 -43.08 -14.76
C THR A 121 -34.88 -43.46 -15.01
N SER A 122 -35.67 -42.59 -15.63
CA SER A 122 -37.06 -42.86 -16.03
C SER A 122 -37.29 -42.65 -17.52
N ARG A 123 -38.38 -43.21 -18.06
CA ARG A 123 -38.79 -42.90 -19.44
C ARG A 123 -39.18 -41.43 -19.51
N VAL A 124 -38.51 -40.71 -20.38
CA VAL A 124 -38.82 -39.33 -20.79
C VAL A 124 -39.74 -39.36 -22.01
N ASP A 125 -39.49 -40.32 -22.91
CA ASP A 125 -40.20 -40.42 -24.19
C ASP A 125 -40.80 -41.83 -24.42
N TRP A 126 -42.00 -41.95 -25.01
CA TRP A 126 -42.74 -43.25 -25.09
C TRP A 126 -42.22 -44.15 -26.22
N PHE A 127 -41.68 -43.59 -27.32
CA PHE A 127 -41.35 -44.36 -28.53
C PHE A 127 -39.91 -44.17 -29.08
N LYS A 128 -39.04 -43.37 -28.45
CA LYS A 128 -37.69 -43.08 -28.96
C LYS A 128 -36.59 -43.18 -27.90
N ARG A 129 -35.34 -43.11 -28.37
CA ARG A 129 -34.17 -42.89 -27.51
C ARG A 129 -34.13 -41.40 -27.19
N ALA A 130 -33.99 -41.06 -25.91
CA ALA A 130 -33.87 -39.69 -25.45
C ALA A 130 -32.70 -38.97 -26.15
N GLN A 131 -32.92 -37.73 -26.56
CA GLN A 131 -31.96 -36.84 -27.19
C GLN A 131 -31.59 -35.72 -26.21
N ILE A 132 -30.55 -35.97 -25.42
CA ILE A 132 -30.23 -35.14 -24.28
C ILE A 132 -29.37 -33.95 -24.68
N TYR A 133 -29.70 -32.80 -24.10
CA TYR A 133 -28.83 -31.63 -24.05
C TYR A 133 -28.91 -30.96 -22.67
N PHE A 134 -27.92 -30.10 -22.38
CA PHE A 134 -27.84 -29.33 -21.16
C PHE A 134 -27.80 -27.84 -21.48
N GLU A 135 -28.34 -27.04 -20.57
CA GLU A 135 -28.14 -25.60 -20.56
C GLU A 135 -27.43 -25.20 -19.26
N ILE A 136 -26.42 -24.33 -19.39
CA ILE A 136 -25.79 -23.64 -18.26
C ILE A 136 -26.34 -22.22 -18.21
N TRP A 137 -26.87 -21.85 -17.06
CA TRP A 137 -27.37 -20.51 -16.76
C TRP A 137 -26.55 -19.89 -15.63
N ILE A 138 -26.21 -18.61 -15.79
CA ILE A 138 -25.55 -17.81 -14.77
C ILE A 138 -26.47 -16.65 -14.39
N ASN A 139 -26.78 -16.51 -13.10
CA ASN A 139 -27.63 -15.43 -12.57
C ASN A 139 -28.95 -15.26 -13.34
N GLY A 140 -29.57 -16.39 -13.75
CA GLY A 140 -30.82 -16.38 -14.50
C GLY A 140 -30.70 -16.07 -16.00
N GLU A 141 -29.48 -15.97 -16.54
CA GLU A 141 -29.23 -15.79 -17.98
C GLU A 141 -28.56 -17.04 -18.58
N ARG A 142 -29.08 -17.55 -19.70
CA ARG A 142 -28.53 -18.73 -20.38
C ARG A 142 -27.20 -18.38 -21.07
N LYS A 143 -26.11 -19.05 -20.68
CA LYS A 143 -24.76 -18.81 -21.22
C LYS A 143 -24.29 -19.85 -22.22
N GLN A 144 -24.58 -21.14 -21.97
CA GLN A 144 -24.07 -22.23 -22.81
C GLN A 144 -25.10 -23.33 -22.99
N VAL A 145 -25.12 -23.93 -24.18
CA VAL A 145 -25.85 -25.16 -24.47
C VAL A 145 -24.85 -26.25 -24.83
N PHE A 146 -25.02 -27.43 -24.26
CA PHE A 146 -24.20 -28.60 -24.56
C PHE A 146 -25.05 -29.76 -25.11
N PRO A 147 -24.60 -30.45 -26.16
CA PRO A 147 -23.40 -30.16 -26.93
C PRO A 147 -23.63 -28.98 -27.89
N SER A 148 -22.62 -28.11 -28.05
CA SER A 148 -22.76 -26.82 -28.75
C SER A 148 -23.03 -26.93 -30.25
N ASN A 149 -22.81 -28.11 -30.84
CA ASN A 149 -23.04 -28.38 -32.26
C ASN A 149 -24.48 -28.82 -32.56
N GLY A 150 -25.34 -29.00 -31.55
CA GLY A 150 -26.71 -29.48 -31.71
C GLY A 150 -26.83 -31.00 -31.91
N ASP A 151 -25.73 -31.76 -31.86
CA ASP A 151 -25.75 -33.23 -31.98
C ASP A 151 -26.05 -33.88 -30.62
N TYR A 152 -27.29 -33.73 -30.16
CA TYR A 152 -27.76 -34.18 -28.84
C TYR A 152 -27.47 -35.66 -28.55
N TRP A 153 -27.14 -35.97 -27.30
CA TRP A 153 -26.75 -37.32 -26.90
C TRP A 153 -27.92 -38.28 -26.93
N ARG A 154 -27.80 -39.34 -27.72
CA ARG A 154 -28.80 -40.40 -27.81
C ARG A 154 -28.52 -41.49 -26.78
N THR A 155 -29.31 -41.54 -25.72
CA THR A 155 -29.15 -42.54 -24.65
C THR A 155 -30.36 -43.46 -24.46
N ARG A 156 -30.19 -44.47 -23.60
CA ARG A 156 -31.26 -45.37 -23.12
C ARG A 156 -31.37 -45.23 -21.60
N VAL A 157 -32.58 -45.37 -21.09
CA VAL A 157 -32.83 -45.38 -19.65
C VAL A 157 -31.92 -46.39 -18.94
N GLY A 158 -31.29 -45.94 -17.86
CA GLY A 158 -30.38 -46.71 -17.01
C GLY A 158 -28.92 -46.74 -17.46
N ARG A 159 -28.57 -46.19 -18.63
CA ARG A 159 -27.18 -46.12 -19.12
C ARG A 159 -26.50 -44.84 -18.64
N GLU A 160 -25.26 -44.98 -18.16
CA GLU A 160 -24.37 -43.84 -17.89
C GLU A 160 -23.68 -43.43 -19.18
N GLU A 161 -23.74 -42.14 -19.50
CA GLU A 161 -23.03 -41.52 -20.62
C GLU A 161 -22.00 -40.54 -20.07
N VAL A 162 -20.72 -40.75 -20.39
CA VAL A 162 -19.62 -39.85 -20.04
C VAL A 162 -19.46 -38.81 -21.13
N ILE A 163 -19.47 -37.53 -20.78
CA ILE A 163 -19.50 -36.42 -21.75
C ILE A 163 -18.39 -35.39 -21.55
N ASN A 164 -17.89 -35.22 -20.31
CA ASN A 164 -16.79 -34.32 -19.94
C ASN A 164 -16.86 -32.95 -20.65
N GLN A 165 -18.02 -32.29 -20.56
CA GLN A 165 -18.20 -30.95 -21.14
C GLN A 165 -17.82 -29.91 -20.11
N VAL A 166 -17.05 -28.90 -20.52
CA VAL A 166 -16.51 -27.86 -19.64
C VAL A 166 -17.02 -26.51 -20.10
N PHE A 167 -17.51 -25.73 -19.15
CA PHE A 167 -17.89 -24.33 -19.31
C PHE A 167 -17.14 -23.49 -18.28
N THR A 168 -16.53 -22.39 -18.73
CA THR A 168 -15.88 -21.41 -17.86
C THR A 168 -16.61 -20.08 -18.01
N HIS A 169 -16.79 -19.40 -16.89
CA HIS A 169 -17.40 -18.08 -16.83
C HIS A 169 -16.52 -17.17 -15.99
N ASP A 170 -16.15 -16.06 -16.62
CA ASP A 170 -15.56 -14.89 -16.01
C ASP A 170 -16.64 -14.12 -15.23
N ILE A 171 -16.39 -13.84 -13.97
CA ILE A 171 -17.27 -13.05 -13.10
C ILE A 171 -16.68 -11.64 -13.08
N PRO A 172 -17.42 -10.59 -13.48
CA PRO A 172 -16.89 -9.24 -13.48
C PRO A 172 -16.37 -8.82 -12.11
N ASP A 173 -15.17 -8.24 -12.05
CA ASP A 173 -14.50 -7.88 -10.79
C ASP A 173 -15.18 -6.68 -10.10
N ASP A 174 -15.86 -5.84 -10.90
CA ASP A 174 -16.72 -4.75 -10.40
C ASP A 174 -18.07 -5.22 -9.85
N THR A 175 -18.34 -6.53 -9.84
CA THR A 175 -19.62 -7.09 -9.38
C THR A 175 -19.94 -6.67 -7.96
N LYS A 176 -21.16 -6.19 -7.74
CA LYS A 176 -21.67 -5.88 -6.40
C LYS A 176 -22.47 -7.03 -5.79
N GLU A 177 -22.68 -8.10 -6.56
CA GLU A 177 -23.40 -9.27 -6.10
C GLU A 177 -22.50 -10.16 -5.25
N ARG A 178 -23.00 -10.54 -4.07
CA ARG A 178 -22.26 -11.43 -3.16
C ARG A 178 -22.12 -12.85 -3.72
N TYR A 179 -23.09 -13.29 -4.51
CA TYR A 179 -23.17 -14.65 -4.99
C TYR A 179 -23.37 -14.71 -6.50
N THR A 180 -22.63 -15.60 -7.15
CA THR A 180 -22.92 -16.04 -8.51
C THR A 180 -23.67 -17.37 -8.46
N VAL A 181 -24.85 -17.41 -9.08
CA VAL A 181 -25.70 -18.60 -9.14
C VAL A 181 -25.50 -19.30 -10.46
N VAL A 182 -25.18 -20.60 -10.40
CA VAL A 182 -25.05 -21.48 -11.56
C VAL A 182 -26.23 -22.44 -11.56
N GLU A 183 -27.01 -22.46 -12.63
CA GLU A 183 -28.05 -23.48 -12.83
C GLU A 183 -27.66 -24.39 -14.01
N ILE A 184 -27.73 -25.70 -13.79
CA ILE A 184 -27.61 -26.70 -14.85
C ILE A 184 -28.98 -27.31 -15.07
N LYS A 185 -29.47 -27.16 -16.30
CA LYS A 185 -30.77 -27.70 -16.74
C LYS A 185 -30.51 -28.81 -17.75
N MET A 186 -31.34 -29.84 -17.71
CA MET A 186 -31.25 -31.00 -18.60
C MET A 186 -32.56 -31.15 -19.35
N TYR A 187 -32.50 -31.44 -20.64
CA TYR A 187 -33.67 -31.52 -21.50
C TYR A 187 -33.64 -32.77 -22.38
N ASP A 188 -34.81 -33.27 -22.73
CA ASP A 188 -35.03 -34.19 -23.84
C ASP A 188 -35.52 -33.40 -25.06
N HIS A 189 -34.76 -33.41 -26.15
CA HIS A 189 -35.13 -32.68 -27.36
C HIS A 189 -36.17 -33.42 -28.18
N ASP A 190 -37.26 -32.71 -28.51
CA ASP A 190 -38.36 -33.24 -29.29
C ASP A 190 -38.54 -32.55 -30.64
N ILE A 191 -38.67 -33.35 -31.70
CA ILE A 191 -38.83 -32.87 -33.07
C ILE A 191 -40.15 -32.09 -33.26
N ILE A 192 -41.18 -32.39 -32.44
CA ILE A 192 -42.50 -31.74 -32.48
C ILE A 192 -43.06 -31.69 -31.04
N GLY A 193 -43.24 -30.50 -30.47
CA GLY A 193 -43.92 -30.34 -29.18
C GLY A 193 -43.25 -29.39 -28.17
N GLY A 194 -42.00 -29.01 -28.41
CA GLY A 194 -41.16 -28.31 -27.41
C GLY A 194 -40.36 -29.32 -26.59
N ASP A 195 -39.21 -28.89 -26.09
CA ASP A 195 -38.26 -29.77 -25.38
C ASP A 195 -38.70 -30.02 -23.93
N ASP A 196 -38.65 -31.28 -23.49
CA ASP A 196 -39.13 -31.70 -22.17
C ASP A 196 -38.03 -31.51 -21.11
N PRO A 197 -38.26 -30.73 -20.04
CA PRO A 197 -37.28 -30.62 -18.95
C PRO A 197 -37.17 -31.95 -18.18
N ILE A 198 -35.93 -32.34 -17.88
CA ILE A 198 -35.58 -33.54 -17.13
C ILE A 198 -35.14 -33.13 -15.73
N ASN A 199 -35.85 -33.64 -14.72
CA ASN A 199 -35.50 -33.40 -13.33
C ASN A 199 -34.16 -34.07 -12.95
N ILE A 200 -33.16 -33.24 -12.62
CA ILE A 200 -31.84 -33.61 -12.11
C ILE A 200 -31.53 -33.07 -10.71
N GLY A 201 -32.39 -32.20 -10.15
CA GLY A 201 -32.13 -31.45 -8.90
C GLY A 201 -33.14 -31.66 -7.76
N GLY A 202 -33.74 -32.84 -7.64
CA GLY A 202 -34.74 -33.12 -6.60
C GLY A 202 -36.02 -32.29 -6.79
N ASP A 203 -36.57 -31.70 -5.72
CA ASP A 203 -37.82 -30.93 -5.79
C ASP A 203 -37.71 -29.65 -6.63
N ASN A 204 -36.48 -29.15 -6.84
CA ASN A 204 -36.21 -27.93 -7.60
C ASN A 204 -36.19 -28.16 -9.13
N GLY A 205 -36.19 -29.41 -9.59
CA GLY A 205 -36.06 -29.75 -11.02
C GLY A 205 -34.62 -29.68 -11.53
N ASP A 206 -33.92 -28.57 -11.28
CA ASP A 206 -32.59 -28.27 -11.81
C ASP A 206 -31.49 -28.34 -10.75
N LEU A 207 -30.24 -28.59 -11.16
CA LEU A 207 -29.09 -28.44 -10.26
C LEU A 207 -28.77 -26.96 -10.12
N VAL A 208 -28.78 -26.44 -8.88
CA VAL A 208 -28.43 -25.06 -8.56
C VAL A 208 -27.22 -25.04 -7.64
N LEU A 209 -26.15 -24.39 -8.08
CA LEU A 209 -24.92 -24.16 -7.31
C LEU A 209 -24.79 -22.67 -7.02
N ARG A 210 -24.11 -22.35 -5.91
CA ARG A 210 -23.83 -20.97 -5.51
C ARG A 210 -22.33 -20.82 -5.29
N PHE A 211 -21.76 -19.77 -5.85
CA PHE A 211 -20.38 -19.36 -5.64
C PHE A 211 -20.38 -18.04 -4.87
N ASP A 212 -19.60 -17.95 -3.79
CA ASP A 212 -19.42 -16.76 -2.97
C ASP A 212 -18.25 -15.94 -3.53
N ASN A 213 -18.58 -14.85 -4.23
CA ASN A 213 -17.61 -14.03 -4.98
C ASN A 213 -16.52 -13.47 -4.05
N LYS A 214 -16.91 -12.98 -2.86
CA LYS A 214 -15.97 -12.41 -1.88
C LYS A 214 -15.04 -13.44 -1.24
N LYS A 215 -15.46 -14.70 -1.15
CA LYS A 215 -14.67 -15.77 -0.52
C LYS A 215 -13.95 -16.65 -1.54
N ASN A 216 -14.11 -16.36 -2.83
CA ASN A 216 -13.65 -17.20 -3.93
C ASN A 216 -13.92 -18.69 -3.67
N THR A 217 -15.17 -19.05 -3.35
CA THR A 217 -15.48 -20.44 -2.97
C THR A 217 -16.90 -20.86 -3.31
N PHE A 218 -17.08 -22.14 -3.69
CA PHE A 218 -18.39 -22.73 -3.87
C PHE A 218 -19.04 -23.08 -2.52
N VAL A 219 -20.34 -22.82 -2.42
CA VAL A 219 -21.15 -23.28 -1.29
C VAL A 219 -21.48 -24.76 -1.49
N GLY A 220 -20.77 -25.63 -0.76
CA GLY A 220 -21.01 -27.08 -0.77
C GLY A 220 -19.87 -27.88 -1.41
N GLU A 221 -20.19 -29.02 -2.01
CA GLU A 221 -19.19 -29.92 -2.58
C GLU A 221 -18.74 -29.46 -3.97
N VAL A 222 -17.43 -29.35 -4.17
CA VAL A 222 -16.79 -29.04 -5.47
C VAL A 222 -16.84 -30.18 -6.48
N ARG A 223 -17.08 -31.42 -6.04
CA ARG A 223 -17.36 -32.56 -6.92
C ARG A 223 -18.58 -33.28 -6.37
N GLY A 224 -19.66 -33.28 -7.12
CA GLY A 224 -20.97 -33.68 -6.61
C GLY A 224 -21.73 -34.63 -7.52
N VAL A 225 -22.80 -35.17 -6.95
CA VAL A 225 -23.79 -36.00 -7.66
C VAL A 225 -25.16 -35.40 -7.41
N SER A 226 -25.77 -34.85 -8.46
CA SER A 226 -27.15 -34.35 -8.40
C SER A 226 -28.11 -35.46 -8.81
N ILE A 227 -29.09 -35.75 -7.95
CA ILE A 227 -30.05 -36.84 -8.15
C ILE A 227 -31.45 -36.23 -8.24
N GLY A 228 -32.03 -36.27 -9.43
CA GLY A 228 -33.42 -35.94 -9.67
C GLY A 228 -34.32 -37.16 -9.84
N SER A 229 -35.61 -36.90 -9.99
CA SER A 229 -36.61 -37.97 -10.18
C SER A 229 -36.50 -38.68 -11.53
N GLN A 230 -35.86 -38.04 -12.53
CA GLN A 230 -35.78 -38.54 -13.91
C GLN A 230 -34.35 -38.77 -14.40
N ALA A 231 -33.34 -38.17 -13.76
CA ALA A 231 -31.95 -38.40 -14.10
C ALA A 231 -30.98 -38.13 -12.94
N THR A 232 -29.74 -38.61 -13.11
CA THR A 232 -28.60 -38.34 -12.24
C THR A 232 -27.49 -37.65 -13.04
N LEU A 233 -26.90 -36.62 -12.46
CA LEU A 233 -25.81 -35.83 -13.03
C LEU A 233 -24.58 -35.89 -12.12
N TRP A 234 -23.40 -36.15 -12.69
CA TRP A 234 -22.12 -36.06 -11.99
C TRP A 234 -21.38 -34.86 -12.55
N TYR A 235 -20.90 -34.01 -11.65
CA TYR A 235 -20.28 -32.74 -12.01
C TYR A 235 -19.09 -32.44 -11.11
N ARG A 236 -18.24 -31.54 -11.62
CA ARG A 236 -17.18 -30.90 -10.86
C ARG A 236 -17.25 -29.40 -11.10
N VAL A 237 -16.94 -28.62 -10.08
CA VAL A 237 -16.73 -27.19 -10.18
C VAL A 237 -15.37 -26.82 -9.62
N SER A 238 -14.78 -25.78 -10.19
CA SER A 238 -13.55 -25.14 -9.74
C SER A 238 -13.63 -23.64 -9.99
N HIS A 239 -12.68 -22.89 -9.47
CA HIS A 239 -12.62 -21.43 -9.61
C HIS A 239 -11.17 -20.99 -9.84
N SER A 240 -10.95 -19.71 -10.15
CA SER A 240 -9.61 -19.11 -10.19
C SER A 240 -8.91 -19.23 -8.83
N GLU A 241 -7.59 -19.38 -8.86
CA GLU A 241 -6.78 -19.40 -7.63
C GLU A 241 -6.52 -17.97 -7.17
N GLU A 242 -6.50 -17.77 -5.84
CA GLU A 242 -6.03 -16.51 -5.29
C GLU A 242 -4.51 -16.37 -5.49
N VAL A 243 -4.09 -15.21 -5.96
CA VAL A 243 -2.69 -14.83 -5.99
C VAL A 243 -2.24 -14.46 -4.58
N ASN A 244 -0.98 -14.74 -4.28
CA ASN A 244 -0.28 -14.07 -3.18
C ASN A 244 0.61 -13.02 -3.84
N PRO A 245 0.14 -11.78 -4.01
CA PRO A 245 0.98 -10.74 -4.56
C PRO A 245 2.23 -10.58 -3.70
N PRO A 246 3.40 -10.30 -4.30
CA PRO A 246 4.55 -9.90 -3.52
C PRO A 246 4.19 -8.64 -2.72
N GLU A 247 4.62 -8.57 -1.46
CA GLU A 247 4.47 -7.34 -0.66
C GLU A 247 5.15 -6.19 -1.40
N LYS A 248 4.38 -5.14 -1.70
CA LYS A 248 4.89 -3.87 -2.19
C LYS A 248 5.42 -3.04 -1.03
N TYR A 249 6.41 -2.21 -1.29
CA TYR A 249 7.02 -1.34 -0.29
C TYR A 249 7.08 0.08 -0.80
N LEU A 250 6.75 1.03 0.06
CA LEU A 250 7.05 2.44 -0.12
C LEU A 250 8.46 2.65 0.42
N SER A 251 9.41 2.95 -0.47
CA SER A 251 10.75 3.38 -0.05
C SER A 251 10.66 4.84 0.37
N ARG A 252 11.30 5.21 1.48
CA ARG A 252 11.42 6.60 1.91
C ARG A 252 12.84 6.88 2.35
N VAL A 253 13.42 8.02 1.96
CA VAL A 253 14.71 8.46 2.48
C VAL A 253 14.50 9.66 3.39
N TYR A 254 14.99 9.57 4.60
CA TYR A 254 14.96 10.66 5.57
C TYR A 254 16.34 11.26 5.70
N ARG A 255 16.45 12.58 5.51
CA ARG A 255 17.71 13.32 5.62
C ARG A 255 17.57 14.44 6.64
N TRP A 256 18.51 14.53 7.58
CA TRP A 256 18.52 15.60 8.59
C TRP A 256 19.94 16.02 8.95
N VAL A 257 20.07 17.18 9.61
CA VAL A 257 21.36 17.73 10.06
C VAL A 257 21.43 17.72 11.58
N PHE A 258 22.54 17.23 12.12
CA PHE A 258 22.83 17.30 13.56
C PHE A 258 24.32 17.59 13.80
N GLU A 259 24.63 18.52 14.70
CA GLU A 259 26.00 19.00 14.98
C GLU A 259 26.84 19.38 13.74
N ASN A 260 26.19 19.95 12.70
CA ASN A 260 26.76 20.31 11.39
C ASN A 260 27.14 19.13 10.48
N GLU A 261 26.66 17.92 10.76
CA GLU A 261 26.79 16.77 9.87
C GLU A 261 25.41 16.36 9.34
N THR A 262 25.36 15.92 8.09
CA THR A 262 24.14 15.39 7.45
C THR A 262 24.07 13.88 7.66
N TYR A 263 22.91 13.42 8.12
CA TYR A 263 22.57 12.01 8.31
C TYR A 263 21.46 11.61 7.35
N MET A 264 21.41 10.31 7.04
CA MET A 264 20.44 9.75 6.11
C MET A 264 20.03 8.36 6.56
N VAL A 265 18.73 8.06 6.50
CA VAL A 265 18.18 6.72 6.68
C VAL A 265 17.17 6.47 5.57
N GLN A 266 17.39 5.44 4.76
CA GLN A 266 16.33 4.87 3.92
C GLN A 266 15.43 3.96 4.78
N LEU A 267 14.16 3.81 4.44
CA LEU A 267 13.22 2.90 5.10
C LEU A 267 12.24 2.33 4.08
N ASP A 268 12.14 1.01 4.01
CA ASP A 268 11.13 0.34 3.20
C ASP A 268 9.92 0.05 4.09
N ILE A 269 8.80 0.70 3.79
CA ILE A 269 7.55 0.60 4.55
C ILE A 269 6.61 -0.33 3.79
N PRO A 270 6.17 -1.47 4.37
CA PRO A 270 5.22 -2.36 3.71
C PRO A 270 3.93 -1.61 3.37
N MET A 271 3.50 -1.66 2.12
CA MET A 271 2.30 -0.94 1.67
C MET A 271 1.05 -1.43 2.44
N SER A 272 0.96 -2.74 2.70
CA SER A 272 -0.12 -3.32 3.52
C SER A 272 -0.19 -2.73 4.94
N LYS A 273 0.96 -2.28 5.48
CA LYS A 273 1.01 -1.65 6.81
C LYS A 273 0.50 -0.22 6.75
N TYR A 274 0.85 0.54 5.72
CA TYR A 274 0.34 1.89 5.48
C TYR A 274 -1.17 1.88 5.21
N GLU A 275 -1.64 0.98 4.34
CA GLU A 275 -3.05 0.74 4.07
C GLU A 275 -3.84 0.40 5.33
N TRP A 276 -3.28 -0.48 6.19
CA TRP A 276 -3.90 -0.83 7.46
C TRP A 276 -4.05 0.39 8.37
N CYS A 277 -3.05 1.27 8.38
CA CYS A 277 -3.12 2.53 9.12
C CYS A 277 -4.26 3.37 8.58
N LEU A 278 -4.26 3.73 7.29
CA LEU A 278 -5.30 4.53 6.63
C LEU A 278 -6.71 4.00 6.88
N ASN A 279 -6.90 2.68 6.73
CA ASN A 279 -8.18 1.99 6.87
C ASN A 279 -8.53 1.58 8.31
N SER A 280 -7.73 2.00 9.30
CA SER A 280 -7.98 1.71 10.70
C SER A 280 -9.34 2.28 11.12
N LYS A 281 -10.15 1.46 11.79
CA LYS A 281 -11.47 1.86 12.28
C LYS A 281 -11.43 2.66 13.58
N ILE A 282 -10.24 3.01 14.06
CA ILE A 282 -10.08 3.87 15.22
C ILE A 282 -10.56 5.28 14.88
N THR A 283 -11.02 6.04 15.88
CA THR A 283 -11.26 7.47 15.66
C THR A 283 -9.93 8.19 15.46
N ARG A 284 -9.91 9.14 14.53
CA ARG A 284 -8.79 10.05 14.29
C ARG A 284 -8.79 11.28 15.20
N GLU A 285 -9.76 11.36 16.11
CA GLU A 285 -9.84 12.38 17.17
C GLU A 285 -9.83 11.69 18.57
N PRO A 286 -8.76 10.96 18.92
CA PRO A 286 -8.70 10.16 20.14
C PRO A 286 -8.80 10.98 21.43
N GLN A 287 -8.44 12.26 21.41
CA GLN A 287 -8.59 13.22 22.50
C GLN A 287 -10.04 13.38 22.98
N LYS A 288 -11.03 13.07 22.12
CA LYS A 288 -12.46 13.05 22.48
C LYS A 288 -12.90 11.79 23.22
N LEU A 289 -12.15 10.69 23.09
CA LEU A 289 -12.47 9.40 23.71
C LEU A 289 -11.67 9.11 24.97
N GLY A 290 -10.50 9.71 25.11
CA GLY A 290 -9.68 9.68 26.33
C GLY A 290 -8.30 9.05 26.13
N GLU A 291 -7.53 9.05 27.22
CA GLU A 291 -6.10 8.78 27.26
C GLU A 291 -5.71 7.38 26.72
N ASN A 292 -6.56 6.37 26.96
CA ASN A 292 -6.34 5.02 26.45
C ASN A 292 -6.40 4.92 24.92
N VAL A 293 -7.18 5.80 24.27
CA VAL A 293 -7.24 5.84 22.80
C VAL A 293 -6.05 6.65 22.28
N MET A 294 -5.73 7.78 22.91
CA MET A 294 -4.55 8.58 22.55
C MET A 294 -3.25 7.76 22.61
N ARG A 295 -3.02 7.01 23.69
CA ARG A 295 -1.82 6.16 23.82
C ARG A 295 -1.73 5.07 22.75
N SER A 296 -2.85 4.66 22.16
CA SER A 296 -2.86 3.57 21.16
C SER A 296 -2.25 3.98 19.81
N PHE A 297 -2.06 5.28 19.59
CA PHE A 297 -1.30 5.81 18.45
C PHE A 297 0.22 5.71 18.64
N VAL A 298 0.70 5.50 19.87
CA VAL A 298 2.13 5.30 20.13
C VAL A 298 2.49 3.84 19.88
N THR A 299 2.80 3.50 18.63
CA THR A 299 3.03 2.13 18.14
C THR A 299 4.49 1.69 18.24
N TYR A 300 5.08 1.79 19.43
CA TYR A 300 6.51 1.52 19.66
C TYR A 300 6.96 0.06 19.45
N ASN A 301 6.04 -0.91 19.45
CA ASN A 301 6.34 -2.31 19.15
C ASN A 301 6.18 -2.67 17.65
N ASP A 302 5.89 -1.68 16.80
CA ASP A 302 5.78 -1.91 15.37
C ASP A 302 7.16 -2.22 14.75
N ARG A 303 7.20 -3.17 13.82
CA ARG A 303 8.46 -3.62 13.19
C ARG A 303 9.13 -2.53 12.37
N VAL A 304 8.36 -1.68 11.68
CA VAL A 304 8.92 -0.57 10.90
C VAL A 304 9.55 0.45 11.83
N ILE A 305 8.90 0.75 12.96
CA ILE A 305 9.43 1.63 14.01
C ILE A 305 10.70 1.04 14.64
N ASP A 306 10.74 -0.26 14.90
CA ASP A 306 11.93 -0.93 15.42
C ASP A 306 13.12 -0.86 14.44
N ILE A 307 12.87 -1.06 13.14
CA ILE A 307 13.89 -0.95 12.10
C ILE A 307 14.42 0.50 12.02
N LEU A 308 13.53 1.48 11.97
CA LEU A 308 13.91 2.89 11.90
C LEU A 308 14.70 3.30 13.16
N ALA A 309 14.16 3.02 14.35
CA ALA A 309 14.81 3.33 15.61
C ALA A 309 16.18 2.67 15.72
N SER A 310 16.34 1.44 15.24
CA SER A 310 17.65 0.76 15.21
C SER A 310 18.64 1.40 14.27
N ARG A 311 18.21 1.87 13.08
CA ARG A 311 19.10 2.57 12.14
C ARG A 311 19.57 3.91 12.71
N ILE A 312 18.68 4.67 13.35
CA ILE A 312 19.04 5.95 14.00
C ILE A 312 19.95 5.68 15.22
N ASP A 313 19.65 4.64 16.01
CA ASP A 313 20.46 4.22 17.16
C ASP A 313 21.89 3.85 16.76
N GLU A 314 22.06 3.09 15.68
CA GLU A 314 23.37 2.74 15.13
C GLU A 314 24.19 3.99 14.77
N LEU A 315 23.57 4.98 14.11
CA LEU A 315 24.21 6.26 13.78
C LEU A 315 24.59 7.04 15.05
N ALA A 316 23.70 7.08 16.04
CA ALA A 316 23.95 7.76 17.31
C ALA A 316 25.13 7.13 18.06
N MET A 317 25.17 5.79 18.12
CA MET A 317 26.26 5.03 18.76
C MET A 317 27.59 5.20 18.03
N GLU A 318 27.60 5.22 16.69
CA GLU A 318 28.82 5.45 15.91
C GLU A 318 29.46 6.80 16.23
N LYS A 319 28.64 7.83 16.42
CA LYS A 319 29.07 9.19 16.80
C LYS A 319 29.34 9.36 18.29
N GLY A 320 28.88 8.41 19.10
CA GLY A 320 29.05 8.44 20.56
C GLY A 320 28.11 9.42 21.26
N PHE A 321 26.95 9.71 20.67
CA PHE A 321 25.91 10.49 21.34
C PHE A 321 25.35 9.71 22.54
N THR A 322 25.22 10.39 23.67
CA THR A 322 24.79 9.80 24.95
C THR A 322 23.88 10.78 25.69
N ASP A 323 23.13 10.27 26.67
CA ASP A 323 22.24 11.04 27.53
C ASP A 323 21.32 11.99 26.73
N GLY A 324 21.28 13.28 27.08
CA GLY A 324 20.47 14.28 26.37
C GLY A 324 20.83 14.42 24.89
N GLY A 325 22.12 14.25 24.53
CA GLY A 325 22.56 14.32 23.13
C GLY A 325 22.03 13.16 22.27
N TYR A 326 21.80 11.98 22.88
CA TYR A 326 21.15 10.86 22.20
C TYR A 326 19.67 11.17 21.91
N ILE A 327 18.95 11.73 22.89
CA ILE A 327 17.56 12.13 22.73
C ILE A 327 17.45 13.24 21.69
N ASP A 328 18.31 14.26 21.76
CA ASP A 328 18.38 15.35 20.80
C ASP A 328 18.64 14.88 19.37
N PHE A 329 19.45 13.82 19.20
CA PHE A 329 19.71 13.27 17.87
C PHE A 329 18.43 12.70 17.25
N PHE A 330 17.67 11.89 18.00
CA PHE A 330 16.35 11.41 17.55
C PHE A 330 15.31 12.53 17.41
N LEU A 331 15.35 13.52 18.30
CA LEU A 331 14.42 14.65 18.26
C LEU A 331 14.65 15.49 17.00
N SER A 332 15.91 15.72 16.66
CA SER A 332 16.31 16.44 15.44
C SER A 332 15.91 15.72 14.16
N PHE A 333 15.86 14.38 14.18
CA PHE A 333 15.30 13.59 13.07
C PHE A 333 13.84 13.97 12.87
N VAL A 334 12.98 13.82 13.89
CA VAL A 334 11.54 14.10 13.77
C VAL A 334 11.27 15.56 13.39
N GLN A 335 11.97 16.50 14.03
CA GLN A 335 11.80 17.93 13.78
C GLN A 335 12.11 18.33 12.32
N GLN A 336 13.06 17.66 11.66
CA GLN A 336 13.55 18.08 10.34
C GLN A 336 13.01 17.25 9.17
N THR A 337 12.56 16.02 9.43
CA THR A 337 12.11 15.10 8.37
C THR A 337 10.60 15.12 8.18
N ILE A 338 9.84 15.70 9.12
CA ILE A 338 8.40 15.84 9.03
C ILE A 338 8.05 17.32 8.83
N ALA A 339 7.49 17.65 7.67
CA ALA A 339 7.03 18.99 7.37
C ALA A 339 5.78 19.34 8.19
N TYR A 340 5.78 20.53 8.80
CA TYR A 340 4.59 20.98 9.53
C TYR A 340 3.46 21.33 8.57
N VAL A 341 2.36 20.58 8.64
CA VAL A 341 1.14 20.82 7.86
C VAL A 341 -0.07 20.58 8.76
N ASP A 342 -0.84 21.63 9.06
CA ASP A 342 -2.06 21.50 9.86
C ASP A 342 -3.08 20.57 9.15
N ASP A 343 -3.80 19.75 9.91
CA ASP A 343 -4.73 18.74 9.39
C ASP A 343 -5.83 19.27 8.47
N ASN A 344 -6.28 20.49 8.70
CA ASN A 344 -7.31 21.07 7.85
C ASN A 344 -6.78 21.37 6.43
N SER A 345 -5.48 21.57 6.30
CA SER A 345 -4.81 21.78 5.02
C SER A 345 -4.45 20.46 4.34
N SER A 346 -4.06 19.43 5.09
CA SER A 346 -3.67 18.12 4.56
C SER A 346 -4.85 17.16 4.37
N LYS A 347 -5.65 16.91 5.41
CA LYS A 347 -6.74 15.93 5.41
C LYS A 347 -8.15 16.52 5.27
N GLY A 348 -8.26 17.86 5.23
CA GLY A 348 -9.54 18.56 5.13
C GLY A 348 -10.43 18.41 6.36
N SER A 349 -9.86 17.97 7.49
CA SER A 349 -10.50 17.83 8.78
C SER A 349 -9.89 18.79 9.80
N LEU A 350 -10.66 19.20 10.79
CA LEU A 350 -10.11 20.03 11.87
C LEU A 350 -9.07 19.31 12.72
N GLU A 351 -9.11 17.96 12.77
CA GLU A 351 -8.08 17.13 13.39
C GLU A 351 -8.11 15.68 12.87
N TYR A 352 -6.93 15.09 12.72
CA TYR A 352 -6.64 13.75 12.21
C TYR A 352 -5.31 13.23 12.78
N TRP A 353 -5.37 12.42 13.84
CA TRP A 353 -4.17 11.74 14.34
C TRP A 353 -3.69 10.68 13.34
N ARG A 354 -2.48 10.87 12.82
CA ARG A 354 -1.73 9.89 12.04
C ARG A 354 -1.11 8.85 12.97
N TYR A 355 -1.06 7.61 12.51
CA TYR A 355 -0.11 6.65 13.08
C TYR A 355 1.32 7.05 12.69
N PRO A 356 2.34 6.67 13.48
CA PRO A 356 3.74 6.88 13.11
C PRO A 356 4.10 6.43 11.69
N ILE A 357 3.46 5.38 11.17
CA ILE A 357 3.67 4.91 9.78
C ILE A 357 3.11 5.90 8.76
N GLU A 358 1.92 6.46 8.99
CA GLU A 358 1.34 7.49 8.12
C GLU A 358 2.25 8.72 8.09
N THR A 359 2.66 9.22 9.26
CA THR A 359 3.59 10.36 9.38
C THR A 359 4.90 10.11 8.64
N LEU A 360 5.44 8.90 8.71
CA LEU A 360 6.67 8.51 8.01
C LEU A 360 6.49 8.43 6.49
N VAL A 361 5.37 7.89 6.01
CA VAL A 361 5.09 7.78 4.57
C VAL A 361 4.83 9.14 3.95
N GLU A 362 3.98 9.94 4.61
CA GLU A 362 3.52 11.24 4.12
C GLU A 362 4.57 12.34 4.34
N GLN A 363 5.51 12.16 5.28
CA GLN A 363 6.54 13.15 5.65
C GLN A 363 5.97 14.51 6.04
N GLU A 364 4.73 14.52 6.52
CA GLU A 364 4.04 15.69 7.03
C GLU A 364 3.17 15.34 8.25
N GLY A 365 2.80 16.38 9.00
CA GLY A 365 1.91 16.29 10.15
C GLY A 365 2.05 17.50 11.05
N ASP A 366 1.28 17.55 12.12
CA ASP A 366 1.35 18.60 13.13
C ASP A 366 1.82 18.06 14.49
N CYS A 367 1.35 18.67 15.59
CA CYS A 367 1.95 18.44 16.91
C CYS A 367 1.71 17.02 17.44
N GLU A 368 0.52 16.47 17.25
CA GLU A 368 0.18 15.12 17.69
C GLU A 368 0.96 14.04 16.93
N ASP A 369 1.10 14.20 15.62
CA ASP A 369 1.69 13.23 14.72
C ASP A 369 3.19 13.08 15.01
N THR A 370 3.87 14.21 15.11
CA THR A 370 5.30 14.26 15.46
C THR A 370 5.53 13.76 16.89
N ALA A 371 4.64 14.07 17.83
CA ALA A 371 4.74 13.62 19.21
C ALA A 371 4.55 12.09 19.33
N VAL A 372 3.55 11.49 18.68
CA VAL A 372 3.35 10.03 18.74
C VAL A 372 4.44 9.25 18.01
N LEU A 373 5.00 9.81 16.92
CA LEU A 373 6.17 9.25 16.25
C LEU A 373 7.39 9.26 17.18
N PHE A 374 7.74 10.43 17.74
CA PHE A 374 8.90 10.56 18.61
C PHE A 374 8.77 9.71 19.88
N ALA A 375 7.60 9.72 20.53
CA ALA A 375 7.32 8.86 21.68
C ALA A 375 7.46 7.38 21.33
N SER A 376 7.05 6.97 20.12
CA SER A 376 7.20 5.58 19.66
C SER A 376 8.67 5.19 19.52
N LEU A 377 9.51 6.06 18.95
CA LEU A 377 10.95 5.83 18.80
C LEU A 377 11.65 5.73 20.17
N MET A 378 11.39 6.67 21.07
CA MET A 378 12.00 6.69 22.41
C MET A 378 11.56 5.51 23.27
N LYS A 379 10.26 5.19 23.30
CA LYS A 379 9.76 4.01 24.02
C LYS A 379 10.35 2.73 23.45
N ASN A 380 10.48 2.63 22.13
CA ASN A 380 11.09 1.48 21.46
C ASN A 380 12.57 1.30 21.86
N ARG A 381 13.31 2.39 22.08
CA ARG A 381 14.69 2.37 22.60
C ARG A 381 14.79 2.21 24.11
N GLY A 382 13.66 2.00 24.80
CA GLY A 382 13.61 1.63 26.22
C GLY A 382 13.53 2.82 27.19
N PHE A 383 13.32 4.04 26.70
CA PHE A 383 13.07 5.18 27.56
C PHE A 383 11.63 5.13 28.13
N ASN A 384 11.46 5.58 29.37
CA ASN A 384 10.14 5.91 29.88
C ASN A 384 9.70 7.24 29.26
N VAL A 385 8.50 7.24 28.68
CA VAL A 385 7.94 8.42 28.01
C VAL A 385 6.49 8.63 28.39
N VAL A 386 6.07 9.88 28.31
CA VAL A 386 4.68 10.32 28.44
C VAL A 386 4.34 11.26 27.29
N LEU A 387 3.07 11.30 26.89
CA LEU A 387 2.57 12.43 26.10
C LEU A 387 2.09 13.53 27.05
N LEU A 388 2.41 14.77 26.71
CA LEU A 388 2.08 15.96 27.48
C LEU A 388 1.08 16.78 26.66
N PHE A 389 -0.17 16.83 27.12
CA PHE A 389 -1.24 17.57 26.45
C PHE A 389 -1.44 18.93 27.12
N TYR A 390 -1.25 20.00 26.35
CA TYR A 390 -1.41 21.38 26.78
C TYR A 390 -2.61 22.05 26.09
N VAL A 391 -3.18 23.05 26.75
CA VAL A 391 -4.16 23.97 26.17
C VAL A 391 -3.55 25.37 26.20
N LEU A 392 -3.37 25.97 25.03
CA LEU A 392 -2.74 27.29 24.87
C LEU A 392 -3.76 28.43 25.11
N GLU A 393 -3.27 29.67 25.24
CA GLU A 393 -4.10 30.84 25.58
C GLU A 393 -5.23 31.13 24.57
N ASN A 394 -5.03 30.77 23.31
CA ASN A 394 -6.00 30.85 22.23
C ASN A 394 -6.98 29.65 22.19
N ASN A 395 -6.94 28.78 23.21
CA ASN A 395 -7.73 27.56 23.33
C ASN A 395 -7.46 26.52 22.23
N THR A 396 -6.23 26.49 21.69
CA THR A 396 -5.74 25.39 20.84
C THR A 396 -5.01 24.35 21.68
N GLY A 397 -5.10 23.08 21.28
CA GLY A 397 -4.29 22.02 21.87
C GLY A 397 -2.83 22.11 21.42
N HIS A 398 -1.91 21.58 22.22
CA HIS A 398 -0.54 21.29 21.83
C HIS A 398 -0.13 19.98 22.47
N LEU A 399 0.35 19.03 21.67
CA LEU A 399 0.89 17.77 22.16
C LEU A 399 2.41 17.80 22.08
N ALA A 400 3.06 17.44 23.19
CA ALA A 400 4.51 17.28 23.27
C ALA A 400 4.85 15.93 23.93
N VAL A 401 6.14 15.62 24.00
CA VAL A 401 6.61 14.38 24.63
C VAL A 401 7.44 14.72 25.86
N GLY A 402 7.24 13.95 26.92
CA GLY A 402 8.11 13.95 28.09
C GLY A 402 8.98 12.69 28.09
N VAL A 403 10.30 12.83 28.23
CA VAL A 403 11.23 11.69 28.32
C VAL A 403 11.90 11.68 29.69
N ASP A 404 11.81 10.55 30.40
CA ASP A 404 12.49 10.35 31.67
C ASP A 404 13.98 10.06 31.44
N ILE A 405 14.82 10.93 31.98
CA ILE A 405 16.28 10.80 31.91
C ILE A 405 16.94 11.42 33.14
N ASP A 406 17.85 10.66 33.75
CA ASP A 406 18.57 11.08 34.93
C ASP A 406 19.59 12.20 34.63
N GLY A 407 19.69 13.17 35.53
CA GLY A 407 20.80 14.13 35.56
C GLY A 407 20.77 15.24 34.52
N LEU A 408 19.72 15.32 33.70
CA LEU A 408 19.51 16.43 32.77
C LEU A 408 19.06 17.70 33.52
N LYS A 409 19.28 18.86 32.92
CA LYS A 409 18.77 20.15 33.40
C LYS A 409 17.89 20.76 32.31
N GLY A 410 16.74 21.29 32.70
CA GLY A 410 15.79 21.88 31.77
C GLY A 410 14.38 21.88 32.36
N ASP A 411 13.43 22.19 31.51
CA ASP A 411 12.00 22.10 31.78
C ASP A 411 11.54 20.64 31.79
N TYR A 412 10.81 20.27 32.84
CA TYR A 412 10.29 18.93 33.03
C TYR A 412 8.91 18.95 33.68
N VAL A 413 8.19 17.84 33.56
CA VAL A 413 6.96 17.54 34.29
C VAL A 413 7.25 16.41 35.27
N GLU A 414 6.99 16.64 36.57
CA GLU A 414 7.04 15.58 37.58
C GLU A 414 5.74 14.78 37.52
N TYR A 415 5.84 13.46 37.32
CA TYR A 415 4.68 12.57 37.30
C TYR A 415 5.03 11.22 37.92
N ASN A 416 4.22 10.76 38.87
CA ASN A 416 4.44 9.51 39.62
C ASN A 416 5.84 9.35 40.28
N GLY A 417 6.53 10.46 40.55
CA GLY A 417 7.87 10.49 41.16
C GLY A 417 9.02 10.35 40.16
N GLU A 418 8.74 10.35 38.86
CA GLU A 418 9.70 10.42 37.76
C GLU A 418 9.70 11.84 37.14
N TYR A 419 10.79 12.20 36.45
CA TYR A 419 11.02 13.54 35.92
C TYR A 419 11.08 13.48 34.39
N PHE A 420 9.97 13.82 33.74
CA PHE A 420 9.86 13.77 32.29
C PHE A 420 10.26 15.11 31.68
N PHE A 421 11.45 15.17 31.06
CA PHE A 421 11.95 16.38 30.40
C PHE A 421 11.20 16.64 29.10
N TYR A 422 10.85 17.91 28.88
CA TYR A 422 10.02 18.35 27.75
C TYR A 422 10.79 18.21 26.43
N CYS A 423 10.17 17.60 25.43
CA CYS A 423 10.68 17.52 24.06
C CYS A 423 9.68 18.16 23.10
N GLU A 424 10.09 19.25 22.46
CA GLU A 424 9.33 19.90 21.39
C GLU A 424 9.57 19.17 20.06
N THR A 425 8.60 18.43 19.55
CA THR A 425 8.76 17.64 18.31
C THR A 425 8.41 18.44 17.06
N THR A 426 7.64 19.50 17.21
CA THR A 426 7.04 20.25 16.08
C THR A 426 7.97 21.34 15.57
N SER A 427 8.62 22.07 16.49
CA SER A 427 9.48 23.19 16.15
C SER A 427 10.95 22.76 16.10
N VAL A 428 11.62 23.08 15.00
CA VAL A 428 13.05 22.77 14.81
C VAL A 428 13.93 23.55 15.79
N GLY A 429 14.93 22.86 16.35
CA GLY A 429 16.05 23.47 17.06
C GLY A 429 15.89 23.56 18.58
N TYR A 430 14.82 22.98 19.14
CA TYR A 430 14.68 22.79 20.57
C TYR A 430 15.36 21.50 21.01
N HIS A 431 16.11 21.58 22.10
CA HIS A 431 16.72 20.43 22.76
C HIS A 431 15.82 19.84 23.84
N VAL A 432 16.09 18.60 24.25
CA VAL A 432 15.41 17.99 25.40
C VAL A 432 15.59 18.86 26.65
N GLY A 433 14.48 19.17 27.30
CA GLY A 433 14.42 20.09 28.43
C GLY A 433 14.34 21.58 28.03
N GLU A 434 14.17 21.92 26.76
CA GLU A 434 13.88 23.30 26.33
C GLU A 434 12.41 23.45 25.94
N LYS A 435 11.61 24.09 26.80
CA LYS A 435 10.19 24.34 26.53
C LYS A 435 9.99 25.72 25.90
N PRO A 436 9.25 25.86 24.78
CA PRO A 436 8.90 27.16 24.25
C PRO A 436 8.12 28.00 25.27
N SER A 437 8.43 29.30 25.36
CA SER A 437 7.82 30.19 26.37
C SER A 437 6.30 30.38 26.23
N SER A 438 5.73 30.03 25.07
CA SER A 438 4.28 30.05 24.82
C SER A 438 3.55 28.85 25.42
N ILE A 439 4.27 27.78 25.78
CA ILE A 439 3.69 26.58 26.38
C ILE A 439 3.52 26.80 27.89
N PRO A 440 2.33 26.54 28.47
CA PRO A 440 2.11 26.62 29.90
C PRO A 440 3.10 25.79 30.73
N ASP A 441 3.25 26.11 32.01
CA ASP A 441 4.17 25.38 32.89
C ASP A 441 3.70 23.96 33.19
N GLU A 442 2.39 23.78 33.38
CA GLU A 442 1.79 22.47 33.67
C GLU A 442 0.92 22.01 32.49
N PRO A 443 1.02 20.73 32.08
CA PRO A 443 0.12 20.16 31.09
C PRO A 443 -1.27 19.97 31.68
N GLU A 444 -2.30 20.07 30.84
CA GLU A 444 -3.68 19.73 31.22
C GLU A 444 -3.82 18.22 31.47
N LYS A 445 -3.05 17.39 30.73
CA LYS A 445 -3.00 15.94 30.93
C LYS A 445 -1.60 15.38 30.70
N VAL A 446 -1.24 14.39 31.50
CA VAL A 446 -0.06 13.53 31.31
C VAL A 446 -0.55 12.13 30.96
N ILE A 447 -0.15 11.62 29.81
CA ILE A 447 -0.59 10.33 29.28
C ILE A 447 0.59 9.36 29.30
N GLU A 448 0.54 8.39 30.20
CA GLU A 448 1.55 7.34 30.32
C GLU A 448 1.51 6.39 29.11
N ILE A 449 2.69 5.96 28.60
CA ILE A 449 2.84 5.10 27.41
C ILE A 449 3.34 3.70 27.72
#